data_AF-A0A1Q5SN77-F1
#
_entry.id   AF-A0A1Q5SN77-F1
#
_cell.length_a   1.000
_cell.length_b   1.000
_cell.length_c   1.000
_cell.angle_alpha   90.00
_cell.angle_beta   90.00
_cell.angle_gamma   90.00
#
_symmetry.space_group_name_H-M   'P 1'
#
loop_
_entity.id
_entity.type
_entity.pdbx_description
1 polymer ?
#
loop_
_entity_poly.entity_id
_entity_poly.type
_entity_poly.pdbx_seq_one_letter_code
_entity_poly.pdbx_strand_id
1 'polypeptide(L)' 'MEAKMATKQELAELRSTVNEMEAKMATKDDLAPIRQAVLETNEIVKNIEVNQERHEQILEILSKRSIEHEASISKLRRAQ' A
#
# COMPACT_ATOMS: atom_id res chain seq x y z
N MET A 1 -46.07 -0.01 40.82
CA MET A 1 -45.41 0.57 39.63
C MET A 1 -43.92 0.34 39.79
N GLU A 2 -43.49 -0.92 39.68
CA GLU A 2 -42.07 -1.27 39.74
C GLU A 2 -41.54 -1.24 38.30
N ALA A 3 -41.36 -0.01 37.82
CA ALA A 3 -40.62 0.20 36.59
C ALA A 3 -39.21 -0.36 36.78
N LYS A 4 -38.68 -1.02 35.74
CA LYS A 4 -37.31 -1.54 35.63
C LYS A 4 -36.28 -0.43 35.90
N MET A 5 -36.01 -0.16 37.17
CA MET A 5 -35.05 0.86 37.60
C MET A 5 -33.68 0.19 37.68
N ALA A 6 -32.73 0.71 36.91
CA ALA A 6 -31.34 0.31 37.05
C ALA A 6 -30.87 0.62 38.48
N THR A 7 -30.27 -0.37 39.11
CA THR A 7 -29.66 -0.28 40.43
C THR A 7 -28.39 0.56 40.37
N LYS A 8 -28.00 1.14 41.51
CA LYS A 8 -26.74 1.91 41.62
C LYS A 8 -25.51 1.09 41.23
N GLN A 9 -25.56 -0.22 41.42
CA GLN A 9 -24.49 -1.15 41.07
C GLN A 9 -24.38 -1.31 39.54
N GLU A 10 -25.50 -1.53 38.84
CA GLU A 10 -25.52 -1.61 37.38
C GLU A 10 -25.01 -0.32 36.72
N LEU A 11 -25.31 0.85 37.30
CA LEU A 11 -24.76 2.13 36.84
C LEU A 11 -23.24 2.26 37.05
N ALA A 12 -22.71 1.69 38.13
CA ALA A 12 -21.27 1.69 38.41
C ALA A 12 -20.52 0.77 37.44
N GLU A 13 -21.09 -0.41 37.16
CA GLU A 13 -20.55 -1.36 36.18
C GLU A 13 -20.54 -0.76 34.77
N LEU A 14 -21.65 -0.15 34.33
CA LEU A 14 -21.74 0.57 33.07
C LEU A 14 -20.69 1.67 32.94
N ARG A 15 -20.48 2.46 33.99
CA ARG A 15 -19.46 3.51 33.99
C ARG A 15 -18.05 2.94 33.87
N SER A 16 -17.78 1.81 34.51
CA SER A 16 -16.50 1.10 34.35
C SER A 16 -16.30 0.64 32.91
N THR A 17 -17.32 0.01 32.30
CA THR A 17 -17.25 -0.45 30.90
C THR A 17 -17.05 0.71 29.93
N VAL A 18 -17.75 1.83 30.12
CA VAL A 18 -17.58 3.03 29.27
C VAL A 18 -16.15 3.57 29.37
N ASN A 19 -15.60 3.69 30.59
CA ASN A 19 -14.21 4.15 30.76
C ASN A 19 -13.20 3.21 30.09
N GLU A 20 -13.41 1.89 30.20
CA GLU A 20 -12.57 0.90 29.53
C GLU A 20 -12.66 0.98 28.00
N MET A 21 -13.86 1.24 27.47
CA MET A 21 -14.07 1.45 26.04
C MET A 21 -13.37 2.72 25.55
N GLU A 22 -13.53 3.84 26.26
CA GLU A 22 -12.86 5.11 25.94
C GLU A 22 -11.34 4.94 25.96
N ALA A 23 -10.79 4.23 26.95
CA ALA A 23 -9.35 3.99 27.05
C ALA A 23 -8.77 3.11 25.93
N LYS A 24 -9.60 2.27 25.30
CA LYS A 24 -9.20 1.38 24.18
C LYS A 24 -9.59 1.93 22.81
N MET A 25 -10.34 3.02 22.76
CA MET A 25 -10.83 3.59 21.52
C MET A 25 -9.69 4.28 20.80
N ALA A 26 -9.40 3.84 19.57
CA ALA A 26 -8.48 4.56 18.71
C ALA A 26 -9.05 5.94 18.37
N THR A 27 -8.22 6.95 18.57
CA THR A 27 -8.52 8.36 18.30
C THR A 27 -8.09 8.74 16.89
N LYS A 28 -8.44 9.97 16.49
CA LYS A 28 -7.97 10.51 15.21
C LYS A 28 -6.44 10.66 15.17
N ASP A 29 -5.82 10.89 16.32
CA ASP A 29 -4.38 11.08 16.44
C ASP A 29 -3.64 9.74 16.27
N ASP A 30 -4.20 8.64 16.77
CA ASP A 30 -3.66 7.29 16.57
C ASP A 30 -3.64 6.88 15.08
N LEU A 31 -4.54 7.44 14.28
CA LEU A 31 -4.63 7.19 12.84
C LEU A 31 -3.73 8.10 11.99
N ALA A 32 -3.19 9.17 12.56
CA ALA A 32 -2.28 10.09 11.85
C ALA A 32 -1.01 9.39 11.30
N PRO A 33 -0.26 8.58 12.08
CA PRO A 33 0.92 7.90 11.55
C PRO A 33 0.56 6.88 10.46
N ILE A 34 -0.59 6.21 10.56
CA ILE A 34 -1.07 5.27 9.52
C ILE A 34 -1.35 6.02 8.22
N ARG A 35 -2.06 7.16 8.29
CA ARG A 35 -2.30 8.00 7.10
C ARG A 35 -0.99 8.46 6.46
N GLN A 36 -0.02 8.87 7.27
CA GLN A 36 1.28 9.29 6.77
C GLN A 36 2.02 8.14 6.07
N ALA A 37 2.07 6.96 6.70
CA ALA A 37 2.69 5.77 6.11
C ALA A 37 2.02 5.35 4.78
N VAL A 38 0.69 5.48 4.67
CA VAL A 38 -0.03 5.21 3.41
C VAL A 38 0.36 6.21 2.31
N LEU A 39 0.47 7.50 2.64
CA LEU A 39 0.92 8.51 1.67
C LEU A 39 2.34 8.26 1.19
N GLU A 40 3.26 7.96 2.10
CA GLU A 40 4.65 7.63 1.77
C GLU A 40 4.75 6.37 0.90
N THR A 41 3.98 5.34 1.25
CA THR A 41 3.91 4.10 0.46
C THR A 41 3.39 4.36 -0.94
N ASN A 42 2.35 5.20 -1.09
CA ASN A 42 1.81 5.57 -2.39
C ASN A 42 2.85 6.28 -3.28
N GLU A 43 3.62 7.22 -2.72
CA GLU A 43 4.68 7.90 -3.47
C GLU A 43 5.79 6.92 -3.90
N ILE A 44 6.17 5.98 -3.04
CA ILE A 44 7.14 4.93 -3.39
C ILE A 44 6.61 4.05 -4.53
N VAL A 45 5.35 3.60 -4.45
CA VAL A 45 4.72 2.77 -5.49
C VAL A 45 4.70 3.51 -6.83
N LYS A 46 4.31 4.79 -6.84
CA LYS A 46 4.29 5.61 -8.05
C LYS A 46 5.67 5.72 -8.71
N ASN A 47 6.72 5.89 -7.90
CA ASN A 47 8.09 5.91 -8.41
C ASN A 47 8.52 4.55 -8.99
N ILE A 48 8.06 3.44 -8.40
CA ILE A 48 8.31 2.10 -8.93
C ILE A 48 7.62 1.93 -10.28
N GLU A 49 6.36 2.33 -10.43
CA GLU A 49 5.60 2.26 -11.68
C GLU A 49 6.31 3.00 -12.82
N VAL A 50 6.73 4.25 -12.59
CA VAL A 50 7.48 5.04 -13.58
C VAL A 50 8.80 4.37 -13.98
N ASN A 51 9.51 3.77 -13.02
CA ASN A 51 10.75 3.07 -13.32
C ASN A 51 10.52 1.78 -14.11
N GLN A 52 9.43 1.05 -13.83
CA GLN A 52 9.05 -0.15 -14.57
C GLN A 52 8.71 0.19 -16.03
N GLU A 53 7.93 1.23 -16.27
CA GLU A 53 7.62 1.71 -17.62
C GLU A 53 8.90 2.05 -18.39
N ARG A 54 9.86 2.76 -17.76
CA ARG A 54 11.16 3.04 -18.37
C ARG A 54 11.94 1.76 -18.68
N HIS A 55 11.92 0.76 -17.80
CA HIS A 55 12.61 -0.50 -18.03
C HIS A 55 11.97 -1.30 -19.18
N GLU A 56 10.65 -1.31 -19.30
CA GLU A 56 9.94 -1.92 -20.43
C GLU A 56 10.35 -1.31 -21.77
N GLN A 57 10.41 0.03 -21.85
CA GLN A 57 10.89 0.74 -23.03
C GLN A 57 12.34 0.37 -23.38
N ILE A 58 13.22 0.28 -22.39
CA ILE A 58 14.62 -0.12 -22.60
C ILE A 58 14.69 -1.55 -23.14
N LEU A 59 13.92 -2.48 -22.58
CA LEU A 59 13.88 -3.87 -23.03
C LEU A 59 13.41 -3.98 -24.48
N GLU A 60 12.39 -3.21 -24.87
CA GLU A 60 11.90 -3.17 -26.25
C GLU A 60 13.01 -2.72 -27.22
N ILE A 61 13.72 -1.64 -26.89
CA ILE A 61 14.82 -1.12 -27.71
C ILE A 61 15.95 -2.13 -27.82
N LEU A 62 16.35 -2.76 -26.72
CA LEU A 62 17.43 -3.74 -26.70
C LEU A 62 17.05 -5.01 -27.49
N SER A 63 15.80 -5.47 -27.38
CA SER A 63 15.28 -6.59 -28.15
C SER A 63 15.37 -6.32 -29.66
N LYS A 64 14.91 -5.15 -30.10
CA LYS A 64 15.01 -4.74 -31.51
C LYS A 64 16.46 -4.72 -31.99
N ARG A 65 17.36 -4.08 -31.25
CA ARG A 65 18.79 -4.00 -31.61
C ARG A 65 19.45 -5.38 -31.65
N SER A 66 19.09 -6.28 -30.74
CA SER A 66 19.60 -7.65 -30.70
C SER A 66 19.21 -8.42 -31.97
N ILE A 67 17.95 -8.31 -32.40
CA ILE A 67 17.46 -8.93 -33.64
C ILE A 67 18.20 -8.36 -34.87
N GLU A 68 18.37 -7.04 -34.93
CA GLU A 68 19.09 -6.36 -36.01
C GLU A 68 20.57 -6.79 -36.09
N HIS A 69 21.23 -6.91 -34.94
CA HIS A 69 22.60 -7.39 -34.85
C HIS A 69 22.71 -8.86 -35.28
N GLU A 70 21.83 -9.75 -34.80
CA GLU A 70 21.83 -11.16 -35.19
C GLU A 70 21.62 -11.33 -36.70
N ALA A 71 20.69 -10.55 -37.29
CA ALA A 71 20.47 -10.53 -38.73
C ALA A 71 21.71 -10.06 -39.51
N SER A 72 22.41 -9.04 -39.00
CA SER A 72 23.63 -8.50 -39.61
C SER A 72 24.79 -9.51 -39.56
N ILE A 73 24.99 -10.15 -38.41
CA ILE A 73 25.98 -11.23 -38.22
C ILE A 73 25.66 -12.40 -39.16
N SER A 74 24.39 -12.80 -39.24
CA SER A 74 23.92 -13.87 -40.11
C SER A 74 24.12 -13.56 -41.61
N LYS A 75 24.06 -12.29 -42.01
CA LYS A 75 24.38 -11.88 -43.39
C LYS A 75 25.88 -11.98 -43.68
N LEU A 76 26.73 -11.50 -42.76
CA LEU A 76 28.19 -11.58 -42.90
C LEU A 76 28.68 -13.04 -42.98
N ARG A 77 28.15 -13.91 -42.10
CA ARG A 77 28.48 -15.35 -42.11
C ARG A 77 28.13 -16.06 -43.42
N ARG A 78 27.10 -15.60 -44.13
CA ARG A 78 26.69 -16.16 -45.42
C ARG A 78 27.45 -15.61 -46.62
N ALA A 79 28.20 -14.52 -46.42
CA ALA A 79 29.00 -13.86 -47.45
C ALA A 79 30.47 -14.30 -47.43
N GLN A 80 30.87 -15.14 -46.47
CA GLN A 80 32.17 -15.80 -46.35
C GLN A 80 32.04 -17.26 -46.80
#